data_AF-A0A502N007-F1
#
_entry.id   AF-A0A502N007-F1
#
_cell.length_a   1.000
_cell.length_b   1.000
_cell.length_c   1.000
_cell.angle_alpha   90.00
_cell.angle_beta   90.00
_cell.angle_gamma   90.00
#
_symmetry.space_group_name_H-M   'P 1'
#
loop_
_entity.id
_entity.type
_entity.pdbx_description
1 polymer ?
#
loop_
_entity_poly.entity_id
_entity_poly.type
_entity_poly.pdbx_seq_one_letter_code
_entity_poly.pdbx_strand_id
1 'polypeptide(L)' 'MSVIRLVFKELIGMFVDDGSLALLALVLIAVVTAAVKLLALPPLVGGVLLLAGCLAILLESTRRAARGKAR' A
#
# COMPACT_ATOMS: atom_id res chain seq x y z
N MET A 1 -29.17 3.87 -2.60
CA MET A 1 -28.47 4.60 -1.54
C MET A 1 -28.49 3.74 -0.29
N SER A 2 -27.50 2.85 -0.17
CA SER A 2 -27.28 2.06 1.05
C SER A 2 -26.09 2.70 1.73
N VAL A 3 -26.18 2.92 3.04
CA VAL A 3 -25.08 3.45 3.88
C VAL A 3 -23.77 2.71 3.60
N ILE A 4 -23.85 1.41 3.29
CA ILE A 4 -22.73 0.56 2.90
C ILE A 4 -21.99 1.10 1.68
N ARG A 5 -22.71 1.55 0.65
CA ARG A 5 -22.11 2.07 -0.59
C ARG A 5 -21.41 3.41 -0.36
N LEU A 6 -21.92 4.23 0.57
CA LEU A 6 -21.30 5.50 0.95
C LEU A 6 -20.00 5.27 1.72
N VAL A 7 -20.03 4.40 2.73
CA VAL A 7 -18.85 4.02 3.52
C VAL A 7 -17.76 3.46 2.62
N PHE A 8 -18.09 2.57 1.68
CA PHE A 8 -17.13 2.04 0.71
C PHE A 8 -16.52 3.14 -0.16
N LYS A 9 -17.34 4.10 -0.61
CA LYS A 9 -16.86 5.18 -1.45
C LYS A 9 -15.92 6.12 -0.69
N GLU A 10 -16.22 6.44 0.57
CA GLU A 10 -15.33 7.22 1.42
C GLU A 10 -14.06 6.48 1.81
N LEU A 11 -14.13 5.17 2.08
CA LEU A 11 -12.93 4.36 2.30
C LEU A 11 -12.00 4.38 1.09
N ILE A 12 -12.57 4.17 -0.10
CA ILE A 12 -11.79 4.21 -1.35
C ILE A 12 -11.27 5.63 -1.61
N GLY A 13 -12.09 6.65 -1.35
CA GLY A 13 -11.72 8.05 -1.44
C GLY A 13 -10.50 8.38 -0.58
N MET A 14 -10.53 8.03 0.71
CA MET A 14 -9.41 8.22 1.64
C MET A 14 -8.15 7.47 1.21
N PHE A 15 -8.27 6.22 0.73
CA PHE A 15 -7.11 5.46 0.22
C PHE A 15 -6.47 6.09 -1.03
N VAL A 16 -7.28 6.75 -1.88
CA VAL A 16 -6.83 7.44 -3.09
C VAL A 16 -6.28 8.83 -2.76
N ASP A 17 -6.94 9.58 -1.87
CA ASP A 17 -6.55 10.92 -1.41
C ASP A 17 -5.31 10.91 -0.49
N ASP A 18 -5.08 9.85 0.28
CA ASP A 18 -3.79 9.60 0.98
C ASP A 18 -2.62 9.34 0.00
N GLY A 19 -2.85 9.51 -1.30
CA GLY A 19 -1.81 9.88 -2.25
C GLY A 19 -1.06 8.69 -2.83
N SER A 20 -1.77 7.65 -3.25
CA SER A 20 -1.23 6.41 -3.83
C SER A 20 -0.61 5.43 -2.82
N LEU A 21 -0.50 5.79 -1.54
CA LEU A 21 0.34 5.05 -0.61
C LEU A 21 -0.25 3.72 -0.13
N ALA A 22 -1.49 3.78 0.36
CA ALA A 22 -2.18 2.62 0.88
C ALA A 22 -2.55 1.64 -0.25
N LEU A 23 -2.83 2.17 -1.45
CA LEU A 23 -2.99 1.38 -2.66
C LEU A 23 -1.70 0.63 -3.04
N LEU A 24 -0.54 1.31 -3.02
CA LEU A 24 0.76 0.68 -3.29
C LEU A 24 1.09 -0.42 -2.28
N ALA A 25 0.78 -0.21 -0.99
CA ALA A 25 0.98 -1.22 0.03
C ALA A 25 0.08 -2.45 -0.18
N LEU A 26 -1.19 -2.27 -0.55
CA LEU A 26 -2.08 -3.38 -0.90
C LEU A 26 -1.59 -4.16 -2.12
N VAL A 27 -1.11 -3.48 -3.15
CA VAL A 27 -0.53 -4.11 -4.34
C VAL A 27 0.74 -4.90 -3.97
N LEU A 28 1.63 -4.31 -3.17
CA LEU A 28 2.83 -4.99 -2.66
C LEU A 28 2.46 -6.26 -1.90
N ILE A 29 1.49 -6.19 -1.00
CA ILE A 29 1.00 -7.35 -0.23
C ILE A 29 0.48 -8.43 -1.17
N ALA A 30 -0.33 -8.07 -2.16
CA ALA A 30 -0.88 -9.02 -3.12
C ALA A 30 0.22 -9.72 -3.93
N VAL A 31 1.20 -8.95 -4.42
CA VAL A 31 2.34 -9.47 -5.19
C VAL A 31 3.20 -10.40 -4.35
N VAL A 32 3.58 -10.00 -3.12
CA VAL A 32 4.42 -10.85 -2.27
C VAL A 32 3.66 -12.09 -1.80
N THR A 33 2.36 -11.98 -1.52
CA THR A 33 1.53 -13.14 -1.17
C THR A 33 1.45 -14.12 -2.33
N ALA A 34 1.24 -13.63 -3.56
CA ALA A 34 1.26 -14.45 -4.76
C ALA A 34 2.63 -15.12 -4.96
N ALA A 35 3.73 -14.39 -4.75
CA ALA A 35 5.07 -14.94 -4.86
C ALA A 35 5.35 -16.05 -3.82
N VAL A 36 4.93 -15.87 -2.57
CA VAL A 36 5.10 -16.89 -1.53
C VAL A 36 4.21 -18.10 -1.78
N LYS A 37 2.94 -17.89 -2.17
CA LYS A 37 1.96 -18.98 -2.32
C LYS A 37 2.06 -19.74 -3.65
N LEU A 38 2.37 -19.06 -4.75
CA LEU A 38 2.40 -19.66 -6.10
C LEU A 38 3.81 -20.09 -6.51
N LEU A 39 4.86 -19.35 -6.11
CA LEU A 39 6.25 -19.67 -6.46
C LEU A 39 7.00 -20.39 -5.33
N ALA A 40 6.31 -20.76 -4.24
CA ALA A 40 6.88 -21.46 -3.07
C ALA A 40 8.11 -20.75 -2.47
N LEU A 41 8.16 -19.41 -2.55
CA LEU A 41 9.25 -18.65 -1.94
C LEU A 41 9.30 -18.88 -0.42
N PRO A 42 10.51 -18.92 0.17
CA PRO A 42 10.65 -19.05 1.61
C PRO A 42 9.87 -17.94 2.34
N PRO A 43 9.03 -18.28 3.34
CA PRO A 43 8.18 -17.29 4.02
C PRO A 43 8.97 -16.12 4.64
N LEU A 44 10.18 -16.38 5.13
CA LEU A 44 11.08 -15.36 5.66
C LEU A 44 11.46 -14.31 4.60
N VAL A 45 11.74 -14.75 3.36
CA VAL A 45 12.08 -13.85 2.25
C VAL A 45 10.88 -12.98 1.91
N GLY A 46 9.67 -13.56 1.88
CA GLY A 46 8.43 -12.81 1.71
C GLY A 46 8.22 -11.76 2.80
N GLY A 47 8.44 -12.12 4.07
CA GLY A 47 8.33 -11.19 5.20
C GLY A 47 9.31 -10.02 5.10
N VAL A 48 10.58 -10.28 4.73
CA VAL A 48 11.58 -9.23 4.51
C VAL A 48 11.21 -8.33 3.33
N LEU A 49 10.68 -8.90 2.24
CA LEU A 49 10.20 -8.16 1.06
C LEU A 49 9.04 -7.22 1.42
N LEU A 50 8.09 -7.69 2.22
CA LEU A 50 6.99 -6.86 2.72
C LEU A 50 7.49 -5.72 3.59
N LEU A 51 8.38 -6.03 4.54
CA LEU A 51 8.93 -5.01 5.44
C LEU A 51 9.71 -3.94 4.66
N ALA A 52 10.61 -4.36 3.77
CA ALA A 52 11.39 -3.45 2.95
C ALA A 52 10.51 -2.63 2.00
N GLY A 53 9.53 -3.26 1.34
CA GLY A 53 8.61 -2.58 0.44
C GLY A 53 7.71 -1.58 1.17
N CYS A 54 7.17 -1.93 2.35
CA CYS A 54 6.41 -1.00 3.17
C CYS A 54 7.25 0.22 3.61
N LEU A 55 8.51 0.00 4.02
CA LEU A 55 9.41 1.10 4.37
C LEU A 55 9.71 2.01 3.17
N ALA A 56 9.93 1.44 1.98
CA ALA A 56 10.16 2.20 0.77
C ALA A 56 8.95 3.08 0.41
N ILE A 57 7.75 2.50 0.47
CA ILE A 57 6.48 3.20 0.24
C ILE A 57 6.28 4.34 1.24
N LEU A 58 6.57 4.10 2.53
CA LEU A 58 6.51 5.14 3.56
C LEU A 58 7.50 6.28 3.31
N LEU A 59 8.74 5.96 2.93
CA LEU A 59 9.78 6.94 2.61
C LEU A 59 9.40 7.80 1.39
N GLU A 60 8.84 7.18 0.36
CA GLU A 60 8.36 7.88 -0.82
C GLU A 60 7.19 8.82 -0.46
N SER A 61 6.28 8.37 0.41
CA SER A 61 5.20 9.20 0.96
C SER A 61 5.72 10.44 1.65
N THR A 62 6.61 10.24 2.62
CA THR A 62 7.13 11.32 3.45
C THR A 62 7.94 12.28 2.60
N ARG A 63 8.72 11.78 1.64
CA ARG A 63 9.42 12.62 0.66
C ARG A 63 8.48 13.41 -0.22
N ARG A 64 7.41 12.79 -0.74
CA ARG A 64 6.41 13.47 -1.57
C ARG A 64 5.66 14.54 -0.78
N ALA A 65 5.23 14.24 0.44
CA ALA A 65 4.58 15.17 1.35
C ALA A 65 5.51 16.34 1.72
N ALA A 66 6.78 16.06 2.02
CA ALA A 66 7.79 17.09 2.30
C ALA A 66 8.06 18.02 1.11
N ARG A 67 8.09 17.46 -0.12
CA ARG A 67 8.25 18.25 -1.36
C ARG A 67 6.99 19.04 -1.74
N GLY A 68 5.81 18.47 -1.50
CA GLY A 68 4.52 19.10 -1.79
C GLY A 68 4.19 20.30 -0.90
N LYS A 69 4.81 20.38 0.29
CA LYS A 69 4.65 21.50 1.24
C LYS A 69 5.70 22.61 1.09
N ALA A 70 6.64 22.45 0.17
CA ALA A 70 7.68 23.44 -0.15
C ALA A 70 7.28 24.42 -1.28
N ARG A 71 6.00 24.46 -1.65
CA ARG A 71 5.41 25.41 -2.58
C ARG A 71 4.26 26.13 -1.89
#